data_AF-A0A1J4KCH8-F1
#
_entry.id   AF-A0A1J4KCH8-F1
#
_cell.length_a   1.000
_cell.length_b   1.000
_cell.length_c   1.000
_cell.angle_alpha   90.00
_cell.angle_beta   90.00
_cell.angle_gamma   90.00
#
_symmetry.space_group_name_H-M   'P 1'
#
loop_
_entity.id
_entity.type
_entity.pdbx_description
1 polymer ?
#
loop_
_entity_poly.entity_id
_entity_poly.type
_entity_poly.pdbx_seq_one_letter_code
_entity_poly.pdbx_strand_id
1 'polypeptide(L)'
;MSLHFLRTFDSPIKKTSTSGGKSDLSLLWAQSSSPMKSHRESEKEAINILNMLESSKPSTPQKKLFCPPSMIQSPSATSTPRKEEENLELLFSRFSITTEKKFKLSPEFHNLVTFVYKGPENQTEAWESFKSISKSIKCGVVSCATYAFIFKEGKVLAKAFTGTAQKKLEESSQKLPSFDYNRAIDLIDSNQSSEKLCIYSTEQFYYSVVTPFNYNFSEFESSGGTRYRISISGYLFGFHIDEFMKTSQNYELFKTSKSLLH
;
A
#
# COMPACT_ATOMS: atom_id res chain seq x y z
N MET A 1 -36.53 29.68 17.59
CA MET A 1 -37.66 28.77 17.29
C MET A 1 -37.08 27.39 17.04
N SER A 2 -37.22 26.48 18.00
CA SER A 2 -36.77 25.09 17.92
C SER A 2 -37.89 24.20 17.40
N LEU A 3 -37.57 23.27 16.52
CA LEU A 3 -38.46 22.17 16.17
C LEU A 3 -37.69 20.86 16.37
N HIS A 4 -37.92 20.28 17.54
CA HIS A 4 -37.77 18.85 17.76
C HIS A 4 -38.94 18.14 17.07
N PHE A 5 -38.64 17.11 16.27
CA PHE A 5 -39.59 16.03 16.00
C PHE A 5 -38.87 14.69 16.11
N LEU A 6 -39.01 14.07 17.28
CA LEU A 6 -38.89 12.63 17.48
C LEU A 6 -40.28 12.02 17.26
N ARG A 7 -40.38 11.01 16.41
CA ARG A 7 -41.38 9.93 16.53
C ARG A 7 -40.79 8.61 16.06
N THR A 8 -40.47 7.77 17.04
CA THR A 8 -40.49 6.31 16.95
C THR A 8 -41.95 5.82 16.94
N PHE A 9 -42.23 4.69 16.28
CA PHE A 9 -43.03 3.57 16.81
C PHE A 9 -42.98 2.35 15.86
N ASP A 10 -42.50 1.24 16.42
CA ASP A 10 -42.90 -0.17 16.31
C ASP A 10 -43.00 -0.96 14.98
N SER A 11 -42.15 -2.00 14.95
CA SER A 11 -42.10 -3.28 14.22
C SER A 11 -43.39 -4.13 14.30
N PRO A 12 -43.45 -5.41 13.81
CA PRO A 12 -42.78 -6.09 12.69
C PRO A 12 -43.79 -6.87 11.79
N ILE A 13 -43.44 -7.19 10.53
CA ILE A 13 -44.19 -8.22 9.76
C ILE A 13 -43.28 -9.38 9.39
N LYS A 14 -43.59 -10.53 10.02
CA LYS A 14 -43.15 -11.89 9.66
C LYS A 14 -43.70 -12.27 8.28
N LYS A 15 -42.85 -12.84 7.43
CA LYS A 15 -43.23 -13.91 6.51
C LYS A 15 -42.23 -15.06 6.62
N THR A 16 -42.70 -16.14 7.22
CA THR A 16 -42.14 -17.49 7.15
C THR A 16 -42.60 -18.16 5.86
N SER A 17 -41.71 -18.83 5.13
CA SER A 17 -41.81 -20.29 4.92
C SER A 17 -40.63 -20.84 4.11
N THR A 18 -39.91 -21.77 4.76
CA THR A 18 -39.39 -23.04 4.21
C THR A 18 -38.48 -23.03 2.98
N SER A 19 -37.17 -23.20 3.21
CA SER A 19 -36.46 -24.32 2.60
C SER A 19 -35.54 -24.96 3.65
N GLY A 20 -35.77 -26.25 3.89
CA GLY A 20 -34.93 -27.07 4.75
C GLY A 20 -33.68 -27.44 3.97
N GLY A 21 -32.57 -26.78 4.30
CA GLY A 21 -31.24 -27.13 3.81
C GLY A 21 -30.23 -26.65 4.85
N LYS A 22 -29.69 -27.59 5.65
CA LYS A 22 -28.58 -27.29 6.55
C LYS A 22 -27.41 -26.81 5.69
N SER A 23 -26.94 -25.59 5.93
CA SER A 23 -25.74 -25.08 5.25
C SER A 23 -24.53 -25.98 5.57
N ASP A 24 -23.63 -26.22 4.61
CA ASP A 24 -22.44 -27.09 4.78
C ASP A 24 -21.55 -26.68 5.97
N LEU A 25 -21.58 -25.41 6.34
CA LEU A 25 -20.87 -24.91 7.52
C LEU A 25 -21.46 -25.43 8.85
N SER A 26 -22.74 -25.82 8.90
CA SER A 26 -23.36 -26.39 10.10
C SER A 26 -23.05 -27.88 10.32
N LEU A 27 -22.55 -28.59 9.30
CA LEU A 27 -22.11 -29.99 9.41
C LEU A 27 -20.67 -30.10 9.96
N LEU A 28 -19.84 -29.09 9.71
CA LEU A 28 -18.45 -29.06 10.18
C LEU A 28 -18.31 -28.90 11.70
N TRP A 29 -19.29 -28.27 12.36
CA TRP A 29 -19.26 -28.04 13.81
C TRP A 29 -20.00 -29.11 14.63
N ALA A 30 -20.78 -29.98 13.98
CA ALA A 30 -21.52 -31.05 14.66
C ALA A 30 -20.66 -32.30 14.96
N GLN A 31 -19.40 -32.33 14.50
CA GLN A 31 -18.49 -33.47 14.71
C GLN A 31 -17.57 -33.31 15.93
N SER A 32 -17.64 -32.21 16.68
CA SER A 32 -16.83 -31.99 17.89
C SER A 32 -17.66 -32.14 19.17
N SER A 33 -18.22 -33.33 19.41
CA SER A 33 -18.70 -33.71 20.75
C SER A 33 -18.80 -35.24 20.90
N SER A 34 -17.73 -35.81 21.47
CA SER A 34 -17.55 -37.05 22.28
C SER A 34 -18.43 -38.29 22.05
N PRO A 35 -17.84 -39.49 22.08
CA PRO A 35 -18.51 -40.69 22.59
C PRO A 35 -18.10 -41.02 24.02
N MET A 36 -19.12 -41.46 24.77
CA MET A 36 -19.14 -41.80 26.18
C MET A 36 -18.33 -43.05 26.56
N LYS A 37 -18.02 -43.10 27.86
CA LYS A 37 -17.50 -44.24 28.63
C LYS A 37 -18.34 -45.52 28.45
N SER A 38 -17.68 -46.66 28.28
CA SER A 38 -18.14 -47.95 28.79
C SER A 38 -16.99 -48.68 29.51
N HIS A 39 -17.21 -49.05 30.76
CA HIS A 39 -16.31 -49.85 31.59
C HIS A 39 -16.24 -51.31 31.12
N ARG A 40 -15.02 -51.88 31.06
CA ARG A 40 -14.75 -53.27 31.44
C ARG A 40 -13.28 -53.43 31.85
N GLU A 41 -13.09 -54.10 32.99
CA GLU A 41 -11.81 -54.39 33.62
C GLU A 41 -11.07 -55.54 32.89
N SER A 42 -9.76 -55.40 32.70
CA SER A 42 -8.81 -56.52 32.70
C SER A 42 -7.37 -55.99 32.66
N GLU A 43 -6.66 -56.26 33.75
CA GLU A 43 -5.22 -56.53 33.92
C GLU A 43 -4.14 -55.68 33.21
N LYS A 44 -3.13 -55.36 34.03
CA LYS A 44 -1.98 -54.52 33.72
C LYS A 44 -1.06 -55.19 32.68
N GLU A 45 -0.99 -54.61 31.48
CA GLU A 45 0.20 -54.68 30.65
C GLU A 45 0.69 -53.25 30.40
N ALA A 46 1.96 -52.98 30.72
CA ALA A 46 2.59 -51.71 30.44
C ALA A 46 2.74 -51.55 28.93
N ILE A 47 1.90 -50.71 28.34
CA ILE A 47 1.96 -50.38 26.91
C ILE A 47 3.24 -49.57 26.68
N ASN A 48 4.25 -50.18 26.05
CA ASN A 48 5.44 -49.48 25.62
C ASN A 48 5.11 -48.67 24.35
N ILE A 49 4.74 -47.40 24.55
CA ILE A 49 4.29 -46.47 23.50
C ILE A 49 5.31 -46.34 22.35
N LEU A 50 6.60 -46.62 22.60
CA LEU A 50 7.65 -46.59 21.59
C LEU A 50 7.55 -47.73 20.56
N ASN A 51 7.01 -48.91 20.93
CA ASN A 51 6.89 -50.04 20.01
C ASN A 51 5.62 -49.98 19.13
N MET A 52 4.64 -49.14 19.48
CA MET A 52 3.46 -48.90 18.62
C MET A 52 3.69 -47.81 17.55
N LEU A 53 4.79 -47.05 17.64
CA LEU A 53 5.15 -46.04 16.65
C LEU A 53 6.01 -46.59 15.50
N GLU A 54 6.57 -47.81 15.63
CA GLU A 54 7.45 -48.39 14.60
C GLU A 54 6.73 -49.20 13.50
N SER A 55 5.45 -49.54 13.67
CA SER A 55 4.73 -50.47 12.78
C SER A 55 3.57 -49.86 11.99
N SER A 56 3.64 -48.57 11.65
CA SER A 56 2.78 -47.98 10.62
C SER A 56 3.62 -47.26 9.56
N LYS A 57 4.06 -48.00 8.53
CA LYS A 57 4.48 -47.41 7.26
C LYS A 57 3.23 -47.17 6.41
N PRO A 58 2.74 -45.92 6.23
CA PRO A 58 1.77 -45.65 5.18
C PRO A 58 2.48 -45.71 3.83
N SER A 59 2.16 -46.75 3.06
CA SER A 59 2.36 -46.79 1.60
C SER A 59 1.51 -45.67 0.98
N THR A 60 2.14 -44.51 0.74
CA THR A 60 1.58 -43.47 -0.12
C THR A 60 2.65 -43.08 -1.15
N PRO A 61 2.29 -42.95 -2.43
CA PRO A 61 3.23 -42.57 -3.47
C PRO A 61 3.76 -41.16 -3.18
N GLN A 62 5.08 -41.03 -3.09
CA GLN A 62 5.76 -39.74 -2.92
C GLN A 62 5.40 -38.83 -4.10
N LYS A 63 4.57 -37.81 -3.84
CA LYS A 63 4.45 -36.67 -4.76
C LYS A 63 5.84 -36.04 -4.84
N LYS A 64 6.45 -36.10 -6.02
CA LYS A 64 7.70 -35.40 -6.32
C LYS A 64 7.49 -33.92 -6.02
N LEU A 65 8.08 -33.44 -4.93
CA LEU A 65 8.23 -32.01 -4.68
C LEU A 65 9.04 -31.46 -5.85
N PHE A 66 8.46 -30.49 -6.55
CA PHE A 66 9.14 -29.76 -7.59
C PHE A 66 10.23 -28.92 -6.92
N CYS A 67 11.47 -29.38 -6.98
CA CYS A 67 12.63 -28.56 -6.64
C CYS A 67 12.96 -27.72 -7.88
N PRO A 68 12.89 -26.38 -7.84
CA PRO A 68 13.38 -25.58 -8.95
C PRO A 68 14.90 -25.84 -9.11
N PRO A 69 15.40 -25.87 -10.36
CA PRO A 69 16.80 -26.17 -10.62
C PRO A 69 17.70 -25.14 -9.96
N SER A 70 18.67 -25.62 -9.17
CA SER A 70 19.78 -24.83 -8.66
C SER A 70 20.57 -24.27 -9.84
N MET A 71 20.62 -22.94 -9.95
CA MET A 71 21.48 -22.25 -10.91
C MET A 71 22.94 -22.60 -10.63
N ILE A 72 23.49 -23.47 -11.47
CA ILE A 72 24.92 -23.59 -11.70
C ILE A 72 25.37 -22.23 -12.24
N GLN A 73 26.24 -21.56 -11.47
CA GLN A 73 26.89 -20.32 -11.85
C GLN A 73 27.66 -20.53 -13.15
N SER A 74 27.13 -19.96 -14.23
CA SER A 74 27.89 -19.80 -15.48
C SER A 74 28.70 -18.51 -15.37
N PRO A 75 29.95 -18.48 -15.86
CA PRO A 75 30.86 -17.35 -15.69
C PRO A 75 30.31 -16.10 -16.37
N SER A 76 30.50 -14.97 -15.68
CA SER A 76 29.99 -13.64 -15.98
C SER A 76 30.17 -13.24 -17.44
N ALA A 77 29.07 -13.24 -18.20
CA ALA A 77 28.96 -12.32 -19.33
C ALA A 77 28.91 -10.91 -18.74
N THR A 78 29.88 -10.10 -19.13
CA THR A 78 30.01 -8.67 -18.80
C THR A 78 28.64 -8.00 -18.93
N SER A 79 27.97 -7.81 -17.81
CA SER A 79 26.76 -7.02 -17.74
C SER A 79 27.18 -5.59 -18.04
N THR A 80 27.03 -5.18 -19.29
CA THR A 80 26.79 -3.77 -19.60
C THR A 80 25.80 -3.24 -18.57
N PRO A 81 26.09 -2.13 -17.89
CA PRO A 81 25.18 -1.59 -16.90
C PRO A 81 23.88 -1.27 -17.64
N ARG A 82 22.85 -2.08 -17.42
CA ARG A 82 21.48 -1.60 -17.63
C ARG A 82 21.41 -0.35 -16.77
N LYS A 83 21.30 0.81 -17.41
CA LYS A 83 20.87 2.03 -16.75
C LYS A 83 19.70 1.62 -15.87
N GLU A 84 19.86 1.75 -14.56
CA GLU A 84 18.72 1.72 -13.66
C GLU A 84 17.70 2.67 -14.29
N GLU A 85 16.57 2.12 -14.74
CA GLU A 85 15.42 2.95 -15.06
C GLU A 85 15.24 3.83 -13.83
N GLU A 86 15.36 5.15 -14.00
CA GLU A 86 15.10 6.12 -12.94
C GLU A 86 13.73 5.78 -12.38
N ASN A 87 13.71 5.06 -11.26
CA ASN A 87 12.48 4.62 -10.64
C ASN A 87 11.75 5.89 -10.24
N LEU A 88 10.72 6.25 -11.00
CA LEU A 88 9.92 7.43 -10.73
C LEU A 88 9.10 7.12 -9.47
N GLU A 89 9.64 7.50 -8.33
CA GLU A 89 8.96 7.38 -7.05
C GLU A 89 7.97 8.53 -6.95
N LEU A 90 6.67 8.21 -7.03
CA LEU A 90 5.62 9.22 -7.21
C LEU A 90 5.28 9.91 -5.89
N LEU A 91 5.00 9.08 -4.88
CA LEU A 91 4.49 9.51 -3.60
C LEU A 91 4.86 8.50 -2.51
N PHE A 92 5.27 8.99 -1.34
CA PHE A 92 5.61 8.16 -0.18
C PHE A 92 4.57 8.33 0.91
N SER A 93 4.27 7.23 1.59
CA SER A 93 3.39 7.22 2.78
C SER A 93 4.17 7.50 4.07
N ARG A 94 5.45 7.10 4.07
CA ARG A 94 6.34 7.21 5.22
C ARG A 94 7.77 7.40 4.79
N PHE A 95 8.46 8.30 5.47
CA PHE A 95 9.91 8.47 5.39
C PHE A 95 10.49 8.46 6.80
N SER A 96 11.59 7.75 7.02
CA SER A 96 12.25 7.67 8.31
C SER A 96 13.73 7.92 8.16
N ILE A 97 14.27 8.76 9.05
CA ILE A 97 15.69 9.12 9.08
C ILE A 97 16.21 8.68 10.46
N THR A 98 17.32 7.94 10.48
CA THR A 98 18.02 7.54 11.70
C THR A 98 19.42 8.14 11.69
N THR A 99 19.78 8.80 12.79
CA THR A 99 20.99 9.59 12.97
C THR A 99 21.65 9.30 14.32
N GLU A 100 22.92 9.70 14.48
CA GLU A 100 23.70 9.61 15.71
C GLU A 100 23.45 10.77 16.69
N LYS A 101 22.88 11.89 16.22
CA LYS A 101 22.51 13.06 17.04
C LYS A 101 21.03 13.39 16.83
N LYS A 102 20.44 14.12 17.78
CA LYS A 102 19.03 14.53 17.68
C LYS A 102 18.78 15.29 16.37
N PHE A 103 17.91 14.74 15.52
CA PHE A 103 17.57 15.35 14.24
C PHE A 103 16.83 16.67 14.46
N LYS A 104 17.37 17.77 13.91
CA LYS A 104 16.73 19.08 13.92
C LYS A 104 15.94 19.27 12.64
N LEU A 105 14.61 19.25 12.77
CA LEU A 105 13.70 19.55 11.67
C LEU A 105 13.73 21.06 11.38
N SER A 106 13.90 21.47 10.12
CA SER A 106 13.79 22.88 9.73
C SER A 106 12.37 23.40 10.00
N PRO A 107 12.19 24.68 10.41
CA PRO A 107 10.86 25.28 10.60
C PRO A 107 9.93 25.13 9.39
N GLU A 108 10.51 25.16 8.19
CA GLU A 108 9.79 25.01 6.91
C GLU A 108 9.02 23.68 6.79
N PHE A 109 9.49 22.63 7.46
CA PHE A 109 8.82 21.32 7.40
C PHE A 109 7.69 21.19 8.41
N HIS A 110 7.58 22.04 9.44
CA HIS A 110 6.65 21.78 10.56
C HIS A 110 5.18 21.83 10.15
N ASN A 111 4.84 22.62 9.12
CA ASN A 111 3.47 22.87 8.70
C ASN A 111 3.18 22.34 7.29
N LEU A 112 3.92 21.32 6.84
CA LEU A 112 3.65 20.72 5.54
C LEU A 112 2.33 19.95 5.56
N VAL A 113 1.53 20.22 4.53
CA VAL A 113 0.25 19.57 4.28
C VAL A 113 0.19 19.13 2.82
N THR A 114 -0.58 18.08 2.57
CA THR A 114 -0.97 17.66 1.23
C THR A 114 -2.48 17.72 1.12
N PHE A 115 -2.98 18.29 0.03
CA PHE A 115 -4.41 18.32 -0.30
C PHE A 115 -4.76 17.06 -1.06
N VAL A 116 -5.72 16.29 -0.55
CA VAL A 116 -5.97 14.91 -0.99
C VAL A 116 -7.42 14.71 -1.32
N TYR A 117 -7.68 14.14 -2.48
CA TYR A 117 -8.99 13.64 -2.87
C TYR A 117 -8.88 12.15 -3.20
N LYS A 118 -9.78 11.34 -2.64
CA LYS A 118 -9.82 9.88 -2.81
C LYS A 118 -11.26 9.41 -2.84
N GLY A 119 -11.88 9.33 -4.00
CA GLY A 119 -13.27 8.93 -4.04
C GLY A 119 -13.83 8.89 -5.44
N PRO A 120 -14.93 8.14 -5.63
CA PRO A 120 -15.80 8.35 -6.78
C PRO A 120 -16.74 9.56 -6.58
N GLU A 121 -16.97 10.00 -5.34
CA GLU A 121 -17.94 11.05 -5.00
C GLU A 121 -17.44 12.45 -5.37
N ASN A 122 -18.17 13.16 -6.23
CA ASN A 122 -17.77 14.47 -6.77
C ASN A 122 -16.43 14.43 -7.54
N GLN A 123 -16.11 13.29 -8.16
CA GLN A 123 -14.82 13.08 -8.84
C GLN A 123 -14.63 14.03 -10.02
N THR A 124 -15.69 14.26 -10.79
CA THR A 124 -15.67 15.19 -11.92
C THR A 124 -15.36 16.61 -11.46
N GLU A 125 -16.03 17.08 -10.39
CA GLU A 125 -15.84 18.42 -9.85
C GLU A 125 -14.45 18.59 -9.20
N ALA A 126 -13.99 17.58 -8.46
CA ALA A 126 -12.65 17.56 -7.89
C ALA A 126 -11.57 17.58 -8.97
N TRP A 127 -11.77 16.81 -10.04
CA TRP A 127 -10.86 16.75 -11.18
C TRP A 127 -10.84 18.06 -11.97
N GLU A 128 -11.98 18.63 -12.34
CA GLU A 128 -12.04 19.91 -13.05
C GLU A 128 -11.41 21.04 -12.24
N SER A 129 -11.61 21.04 -10.92
CA SER A 129 -10.92 21.98 -10.03
C SER A 129 -9.41 21.76 -10.05
N PHE A 130 -8.91 20.53 -9.93
CA PHE A 130 -7.48 20.26 -9.97
C PHE A 130 -6.86 20.61 -11.34
N LYS A 131 -7.56 20.27 -12.43
CA LYS A 131 -7.17 20.56 -13.82
C LYS A 131 -6.98 22.06 -14.06
N SER A 132 -7.77 22.91 -13.39
CA SER A 132 -7.62 24.37 -13.48
C SER A 132 -6.32 24.90 -12.86
N ILE A 133 -5.79 24.22 -11.83
CA ILE A 133 -4.57 24.64 -11.10
C ILE A 133 -3.32 23.84 -11.49
N SER A 134 -3.46 22.70 -12.17
CA SER A 134 -2.38 21.72 -12.37
C SER A 134 -1.17 22.23 -13.17
N LYS A 135 -1.30 23.35 -13.88
CA LYS A 135 -0.17 24.05 -14.52
C LYS A 135 0.65 24.91 -13.57
N SER A 136 0.04 25.48 -12.54
CA SER A 136 0.68 26.42 -11.61
C SER A 136 1.18 25.76 -10.32
N ILE A 137 0.65 24.59 -9.97
CA ILE A 137 1.08 23.89 -8.75
C ILE A 137 2.56 23.52 -8.76
N LYS A 138 3.19 23.59 -7.58
CA LYS A 138 4.56 23.07 -7.36
C LYS A 138 4.63 21.57 -7.69
N CYS A 139 3.70 20.78 -7.16
CA CYS A 139 3.61 19.37 -7.45
C CYS A 139 2.19 18.84 -7.24
N GLY A 140 1.73 17.96 -8.13
CA GLY A 140 0.53 17.17 -7.95
C GLY A 140 0.69 15.79 -8.56
N VAL A 141 0.03 14.81 -7.98
CA VAL A 141 -0.02 13.44 -8.46
C VAL A 141 -1.47 13.05 -8.65
N VAL A 142 -1.80 12.61 -9.86
CA VAL A 142 -3.09 12.00 -10.16
C VAL A 142 -2.86 10.55 -10.50
N SER A 143 -3.36 9.68 -9.63
CA SER A 143 -3.28 8.23 -9.78
C SER A 143 -4.65 7.67 -10.11
N CYS A 144 -4.69 6.78 -11.07
CA CYS A 144 -5.80 5.89 -11.34
C CYS A 144 -5.32 4.43 -11.14
N ALA A 145 -6.10 3.44 -11.56
CA ALA A 145 -5.73 2.03 -11.36
C ALA A 145 -4.59 1.61 -12.30
N THR A 146 -4.49 2.24 -13.47
CA THR A 146 -3.62 1.82 -14.57
C THR A 146 -2.39 2.70 -14.75
N TYR A 147 -2.51 4.00 -14.50
CA TYR A 147 -1.45 5.00 -14.64
C TYR A 147 -1.42 5.95 -13.44
N ALA A 148 -0.29 6.63 -13.29
CA ALA A 148 -0.20 7.84 -12.50
C ALA A 148 0.60 8.92 -13.24
N PHE A 149 0.15 10.15 -13.08
CA PHE A 149 0.74 11.34 -13.67
C PHE A 149 1.22 12.26 -12.56
N ILE A 150 2.49 12.67 -12.63
CA ILE A 150 3.05 13.73 -11.80
C ILE A 150 3.01 15.03 -12.61
N PHE A 151 2.31 16.03 -12.11
CA PHE A 151 2.35 17.41 -12.57
C PHE A 151 3.35 18.17 -11.70
N LYS A 152 4.45 18.66 -12.27
CA LYS A 152 5.49 19.39 -11.53
C LYS A 152 5.97 20.58 -12.36
N GLU A 153 5.70 21.80 -11.89
CA GLU A 153 6.19 23.04 -12.49
C GLU A 153 5.94 23.12 -14.01
N GLY A 154 4.72 22.78 -14.43
CA GLY A 154 4.31 22.77 -15.84
C GLY A 154 4.81 21.59 -16.68
N LYS A 155 5.57 20.66 -16.11
CA LYS A 155 5.96 19.39 -16.75
C LYS A 155 5.09 18.24 -16.25
N VAL A 156 4.87 17.25 -17.11
CA VAL A 156 4.16 16.03 -16.74
C VAL A 156 5.08 14.83 -16.89
N LEU A 157 5.09 13.99 -15.86
CA LEU A 157 5.75 12.69 -15.87
C LEU A 157 4.68 11.61 -15.74
N ALA A 158 4.80 10.53 -16.49
CA ALA A 158 3.84 9.42 -16.46
C ALA A 158 4.52 8.13 -16.01
N LYS A 159 3.78 7.34 -15.23
CA LYS A 159 4.17 6.00 -14.80
C LYS A 159 2.98 5.06 -15.00
N ALA A 160 3.21 3.93 -15.65
CA ALA A 160 2.23 2.86 -15.73
C ALA A 160 2.44 1.84 -14.60
N PHE A 161 1.34 1.25 -14.14
CA PHE A 161 1.36 0.17 -13.14
C PHE A 161 1.29 -1.23 -13.78
N THR A 162 0.96 -1.32 -15.07
CA THR A 162 0.85 -2.59 -15.80
C THR A 162 1.58 -2.51 -17.13
N GLY A 163 2.04 -3.66 -17.65
CA GLY A 163 2.73 -3.70 -18.95
C GLY A 163 1.86 -3.28 -20.14
N THR A 164 0.53 -3.47 -20.05
CA THR A 164 -0.41 -2.98 -21.07
C THR A 164 -0.58 -1.47 -21.00
N ALA A 165 -0.63 -0.91 -19.79
CA ALA A 165 -0.66 0.54 -19.58
C ALA A 165 0.64 1.20 -20.04
N GLN A 166 1.79 0.56 -19.82
CA GLN A 166 3.09 1.04 -20.29
C GLN A 166 3.10 1.17 -21.81
N LYS A 167 2.65 0.14 -22.55
CA LYS A 167 2.53 0.20 -24.02
C LYS A 167 1.62 1.33 -24.49
N LYS A 168 0.46 1.54 -23.84
CA LYS A 168 -0.43 2.66 -24.15
C LYS A 168 0.24 4.03 -23.95
N LEU A 169 1.04 4.18 -22.88
CA LEU A 169 1.79 5.41 -22.64
C LEU A 169 2.90 5.61 -23.68
N GLU A 170 3.59 4.54 -24.10
CA GLU A 170 4.62 4.58 -25.15
C GLU A 170 4.04 4.89 -26.54
N GLU A 171 2.86 4.37 -26.86
CA GLU A 171 2.13 4.75 -28.08
C GLU A 171 1.72 6.24 -28.06
N SER A 172 1.43 6.75 -26.86
CA SER A 172 0.96 8.12 -26.63
C SER A 172 2.09 9.13 -26.34
N SER A 173 3.35 8.71 -26.17
CA SER A 173 4.48 9.59 -25.88
C SER A 173 5.78 9.12 -26.53
N GLN A 174 6.52 10.07 -27.09
CA GLN A 174 7.79 9.78 -27.76
C GLN A 174 8.95 9.53 -26.79
N LYS A 175 8.85 9.97 -25.52
CA LYS A 175 9.96 9.91 -24.56
C LYS A 175 9.48 9.82 -23.11
N LEU A 176 9.15 8.61 -22.65
CA LEU A 176 8.90 8.37 -21.23
C LEU A 176 10.19 8.55 -20.39
N PRO A 177 10.09 8.99 -19.12
CA PRO A 177 8.86 9.25 -18.36
C PRO A 177 8.20 10.60 -18.67
N SER A 178 8.82 11.46 -19.49
CA SER A 178 8.21 12.74 -19.88
C SER A 178 6.95 12.52 -20.70
N PHE A 179 5.89 13.25 -20.39
CA PHE A 179 4.61 13.12 -21.04
C PHE A 179 4.05 14.48 -21.42
N ASP A 180 3.28 14.53 -22.51
CA ASP A 180 2.63 15.75 -22.95
C ASP A 180 1.50 16.12 -21.99
N TYR A 181 1.44 17.39 -21.59
CA TYR A 181 0.45 17.85 -20.61
C TYR A 181 -0.98 17.63 -21.11
N ASN A 182 -1.29 18.03 -22.36
CA ASN A 182 -2.67 17.94 -22.87
C ASN A 182 -3.08 16.48 -23.03
N ARG A 183 -2.17 15.62 -23.51
CA ARG A 183 -2.43 14.18 -23.59
C ARG A 183 -2.66 13.54 -22.22
N ALA A 184 -1.97 13.98 -21.17
CA ALA A 184 -2.21 13.49 -19.82
C ALA A 184 -3.61 13.87 -19.34
N ILE A 185 -4.03 15.12 -19.58
CA ILE A 185 -5.38 15.58 -19.29
C ILE A 185 -6.42 14.77 -20.05
N ASP A 186 -6.24 14.57 -21.36
CA ASP A 186 -7.17 13.79 -22.19
C ASP A 186 -7.29 12.33 -21.71
N LEU A 187 -6.16 11.71 -21.32
CA LEU A 187 -6.16 10.36 -20.75
C LEU A 187 -6.90 10.31 -19.42
N ILE A 188 -6.73 11.29 -18.54
CA ILE A 188 -7.45 11.32 -17.27
C ILE A 188 -8.94 11.60 -17.52
N ASP A 189 -9.28 12.52 -18.42
CA ASP A 189 -10.66 12.83 -18.82
C ASP A 189 -11.39 11.60 -19.38
N SER A 190 -10.69 10.76 -20.15
CA SER A 190 -11.26 9.53 -20.69
C SER A 190 -11.50 8.44 -19.62
N ASN A 191 -10.67 8.42 -18.57
CA ASN A 191 -10.71 7.37 -17.54
C ASN A 191 -11.44 7.78 -16.27
N GLN A 192 -11.70 9.07 -16.02
CA GLN A 192 -12.38 9.52 -14.80
C GLN A 192 -13.83 9.02 -14.68
N SER A 193 -14.46 8.55 -15.75
CA SER A 193 -15.80 7.97 -15.67
C SER A 193 -15.79 6.49 -15.28
N SER A 194 -14.67 5.79 -15.47
CA SER A 194 -14.55 4.34 -15.33
C SER A 194 -13.61 3.92 -14.19
N GLU A 195 -12.62 4.74 -13.85
CA GLU A 195 -11.63 4.48 -12.82
C GLU A 195 -11.76 5.47 -11.66
N LYS A 196 -11.47 4.98 -10.44
CA LYS A 196 -11.38 5.84 -9.25
C LYS A 196 -10.08 6.65 -9.31
N LEU A 197 -10.21 7.96 -9.26
CA LEU A 197 -9.07 8.88 -9.17
C LEU A 197 -8.65 9.10 -7.72
N CYS A 198 -7.34 9.17 -7.52
CA CYS A 198 -6.70 9.68 -6.32
C CYS A 198 -5.85 10.89 -6.71
N ILE A 199 -6.20 12.06 -6.20
CA ILE A 199 -5.52 13.32 -6.49
C ILE A 199 -4.80 13.76 -5.23
N TYR A 200 -3.51 14.06 -5.36
CA TYR A 200 -2.65 14.60 -4.32
C TYR A 200 -2.04 15.89 -4.84
N SER A 201 -2.12 16.98 -4.08
CA SER A 201 -1.65 18.30 -4.51
C SER A 201 -0.93 19.03 -3.40
N THR A 202 0.07 19.83 -3.74
CA THR A 202 0.67 20.82 -2.84
C THR A 202 -0.25 22.03 -2.61
N GLU A 203 -1.26 22.23 -3.46
CA GLU A 203 -2.20 23.35 -3.39
C GLU A 203 -3.65 22.87 -3.24
N GLN A 204 -4.49 23.71 -2.66
CA GLN A 204 -5.90 23.42 -2.41
C GLN A 204 -6.70 23.36 -3.71
N PHE A 205 -7.61 22.38 -3.79
CA PHE A 205 -8.62 22.27 -4.85
C PHE A 205 -9.97 21.84 -4.24
N TYR A 206 -11.06 21.95 -5.00
CA TYR A 206 -12.40 21.57 -4.50
C TYR A 206 -12.44 20.09 -4.11
N TYR A 207 -13.18 19.80 -3.04
CA TYR A 207 -13.31 18.47 -2.42
C TYR A 207 -12.01 17.86 -1.88
N SER A 208 -10.91 18.59 -1.90
CA SER A 208 -9.67 18.14 -1.27
C SER A 208 -9.74 18.20 0.26
N VAL A 209 -9.22 17.17 0.91
CA VAL A 209 -9.03 17.06 2.35
C VAL A 209 -7.59 17.41 2.68
N VAL A 210 -7.40 18.34 3.62
CA VAL A 210 -6.07 18.72 4.10
C VAL A 210 -5.51 17.59 4.96
N THR A 211 -4.39 17.01 4.54
CA THR A 211 -3.69 15.95 5.27
C THR A 211 -2.33 16.47 5.74
N PRO A 212 -2.12 16.72 7.06
CA PRO A 212 -0.85 17.19 7.58
C PRO A 212 0.21 16.09 7.63
N PHE A 213 1.47 16.49 7.63
CA PHE A 213 2.58 15.59 7.91
C PHE A 213 2.70 15.36 9.42
N ASN A 214 2.81 14.10 9.82
CA ASN A 214 2.98 13.71 11.20
C ASN A 214 4.43 13.36 11.47
N TYR A 215 5.00 13.95 12.51
CA TYR A 215 6.39 13.79 12.89
C TYR A 215 6.49 13.01 14.21
N ASN A 216 7.07 11.82 14.17
CA ASN A 216 7.30 10.98 15.33
C ASN A 216 8.80 10.89 15.62
N PHE A 217 9.21 11.35 16.79
CA PHE A 217 10.59 11.31 17.24
C PHE A 217 10.79 10.16 18.23
N SER A 218 11.82 9.35 18.03
CA SER A 218 12.21 8.29 18.97
C SER A 218 13.71 8.27 19.20
N GLU A 219 14.09 7.85 20.39
CA GLU A 219 15.47 7.65 20.84
C GLU A 219 15.61 6.20 21.31
N PHE A 220 16.70 5.55 20.92
CA PHE A 220 16.94 4.16 21.28
C PHE A 220 18.44 3.85 21.36
N GLU A 221 18.80 2.91 22.22
CA GLU A 221 20.17 2.42 22.33
C GLU A 221 20.48 1.41 21.22
N SER A 222 21.67 1.51 20.65
CA SER A 222 22.22 0.54 19.70
C SER A 222 23.59 0.08 20.17
N SER A 223 24.10 -1.02 19.59
CA SER A 223 25.47 -1.49 19.88
C SER A 223 26.56 -0.44 19.62
N GLY A 224 26.28 0.56 18.77
CA GLY A 224 27.17 1.69 18.49
C GLY A 224 26.76 2.98 19.19
N GLY A 225 26.06 2.92 20.33
CA GLY A 225 25.60 4.07 21.12
C GLY A 225 24.16 4.48 20.83
N THR A 226 23.74 5.59 21.45
CA THR A 226 22.38 6.15 21.31
C THR A 226 22.12 6.61 19.88
N ARG A 227 20.92 6.32 19.38
CA ARG A 227 20.46 6.70 18.04
C ARG A 227 19.14 7.44 18.14
N TYR A 228 18.94 8.36 17.21
CA TYR A 228 17.74 9.17 17.09
C TYR A 228 17.07 8.84 15.76
N ARG A 229 15.75 8.61 15.80
CA ARG A 229 14.94 8.41 14.60
C ARG A 229 13.82 9.41 14.55
N ILE A 230 13.63 10.02 13.38
CA ILE A 230 12.41 10.74 13.02
C ILE A 230 11.67 9.91 11.98
N SER A 231 10.39 9.66 12.22
CA SER A 231 9.46 9.05 11.27
C SER A 231 8.42 10.08 10.87
N ILE A 232 8.38 10.37 9.57
CA ILE A 232 7.48 11.32 8.94
C ILE A 232 6.43 10.48 8.20
N SER A 233 5.16 10.67 8.53
CA SER A 233 4.04 10.01 7.84
C SER A 233 3.07 11.03 7.24
N GLY A 234 2.53 10.71 6.07
CA GLY A 234 1.69 11.62 5.29
C GLY A 234 1.75 11.25 3.81
N TYR A 235 1.45 12.20 2.93
CA TYR A 235 1.62 12.04 1.49
C TYR A 235 2.79 12.89 1.03
N LEU A 236 3.99 12.31 1.04
CA LEU A 236 5.22 13.01 0.71
C LEU A 236 5.53 12.88 -0.78
N PHE A 237 5.66 14.01 -1.48
CA PHE A 237 6.23 14.04 -2.84
C PHE A 237 7.75 13.81 -2.81
N GLY A 238 8.32 13.35 -3.93
CA GLY A 238 9.76 13.12 -4.07
C GLY A 238 10.62 14.32 -3.72
N PHE A 239 10.21 15.54 -4.08
CA PHE A 239 10.99 16.73 -3.75
C PHE A 239 11.10 16.99 -2.24
N HIS A 240 10.12 16.58 -1.43
CA HIS A 240 10.24 16.65 0.04
C HIS A 240 11.34 15.73 0.53
N ILE A 241 11.44 14.52 -0.05
CA ILE A 241 12.51 13.57 0.29
C ILE A 241 13.86 14.17 -0.09
N ASP A 242 13.98 14.75 -1.28
CA ASP A 242 15.21 15.42 -1.71
C ASP A 242 15.62 16.55 -0.75
N GLU A 243 14.66 17.34 -0.28
CA GLU A 243 14.88 18.40 0.72
C GLU A 243 15.36 17.82 2.07
N PHE A 244 14.80 16.69 2.54
CA PHE A 244 15.33 16.01 3.72
C PHE A 244 16.74 15.45 3.48
N MET A 245 17.01 14.89 2.31
CA MET A 245 18.32 14.32 1.97
C MET A 245 19.42 15.39 1.95
N LYS A 246 19.11 16.65 1.62
CA LYS A 246 20.07 17.77 1.73
C LYS A 246 20.59 17.97 3.16
N THR A 247 19.81 17.60 4.18
CA THR A 247 20.25 17.71 5.58
C THR A 247 21.24 16.64 6.00
N SER A 248 21.47 15.62 5.17
CA SER A 248 22.39 14.50 5.47
C SER A 248 23.81 14.95 5.77
N GLN A 249 24.27 16.04 5.16
CA GLN A 249 25.62 16.60 5.36
C GLN A 249 25.91 17.02 6.80
N ASN A 250 24.88 17.22 7.63
CA ASN A 250 25.01 17.62 9.03
C ASN A 250 25.23 16.44 9.99
N TYR A 251 25.21 15.19 9.48
CA TYR A 251 25.24 13.98 10.28
C TYR A 251 26.26 12.99 9.74
N GLU A 252 26.99 12.33 10.64
CA GLU A 252 27.96 11.29 10.27
C GLU A 252 27.25 9.98 9.90
N LEU A 253 26.14 9.66 10.58
CA LEU A 253 25.24 8.58 10.21
C LEU A 253 23.91 9.16 9.72
N PHE A 254 23.57 8.86 8.47
CA PHE A 254 22.27 9.23 7.92
C PHE A 254 21.63 8.03 7.22
N LYS A 255 20.88 7.23 7.98
CA LYS A 255 20.18 6.04 7.47
C LYS A 255 18.73 6.37 7.18
N THR A 256 18.28 6.12 5.96
CA THR A 256 16.91 6.40 5.53
C THR A 256 16.12 5.12 5.25
N SER A 257 14.83 5.17 5.51
CA SER A 257 13.86 4.14 5.09
C SER A 257 12.62 4.83 4.54
N LYS A 258 12.10 4.34 3.42
CA LYS A 258 10.96 4.94 2.72
C LYS A 258 9.92 3.87 2.40
N SER A 259 8.65 4.24 2.47
CA SER A 259 7.52 3.42 2.04
C SER A 259 6.81 4.12 0.89
N LEU A 260 6.79 3.46 -0.27
CA LEU A 260 6.15 3.95 -1.48
C LEU A 260 4.64 3.76 -1.39
N LEU A 261 3.88 4.75 -1.88
CA LEU A 261 2.45 4.61 -2.08
C LEU A 261 2.12 4.29 -3.55
N HIS A 262 2.80 4.93 -4.50
CA HIS A 262 2.62 4.77 -5.95
C HIS A 262 3.97 4.91 -6.70
#